data_AF-A0A1X7QZH6-F1
#
_entry.id   AF-A0A1X7QZH6-F1
#
_cell.length_a   1.000
_cell.length_b   1.000
_cell.length_c   1.000
_cell.angle_alpha   90.00
_cell.angle_beta   90.00
_cell.angle_gamma   90.00
#
_symmetry.space_group_name_H-M   'P 1'
#
loop_
_entity.id
_entity.type
_entity.pdbx_description
1 polymer ?
#
loop_
_entity_poly.entity_id
_entity_poly.type
_entity_poly.pdbx_seq_one_letter_code
_entity_poly.pdbx_strand_id
1 'polypeptide(L)'
;MSTEAKGQSSGSRLPIWALSPQEEKKARANLKDSAYKSCNEFVKAMADCAKAHGIKVFPACEQQRDKMKDCIIAFQTDKNLDNERDLIVLTKIAKLEKQLNETKANAK
;
A
#
# COMPACT_ATOMS: atom_id res chain seq x y z
N MET A 1 -24.15 -9.18 -20.30
CA MET A 1 -24.46 -10.12 -19.21
C MET A 1 -23.84 -9.57 -17.94
N SER A 2 -24.67 -8.97 -17.10
CA SER A 2 -24.32 -8.46 -15.78
C SER A 2 -23.91 -9.65 -14.90
N THR A 3 -22.73 -9.57 -14.29
CA THR A 3 -22.38 -10.46 -13.16
C THR A 3 -22.15 -9.61 -11.94
N GLU A 4 -22.98 -9.88 -10.94
CA GLU A 4 -23.14 -9.14 -9.71
C GLU A 4 -21.87 -9.15 -8.86
N ALA A 5 -21.50 -7.98 -8.34
CA ALA A 5 -20.49 -7.85 -7.30
C ALA A 5 -21.06 -8.42 -5.99
N LYS A 6 -20.71 -9.68 -5.68
CA LYS A 6 -21.02 -10.32 -4.39
C LYS A 6 -20.36 -9.54 -3.26
N GLY A 7 -21.18 -8.93 -2.42
CA GLY A 7 -20.79 -8.43 -1.11
C GLY A 7 -20.37 -9.57 -0.19
N GLN A 8 -19.30 -9.34 0.56
CA GLN A 8 -18.86 -10.25 1.63
C GLN A 8 -18.64 -9.45 2.91
N SER A 9 -19.45 -9.78 3.91
CA SER A 9 -19.57 -9.14 5.21
C SER A 9 -18.41 -9.50 6.16
N SER A 10 -17.62 -8.51 6.54
CA SER A 10 -16.98 -8.40 7.86
C SER A 10 -16.66 -6.92 8.07
N GLY A 11 -17.20 -6.32 9.13
CA GLY A 11 -17.43 -4.87 9.27
C GLY A 11 -16.29 -3.96 8.83
N SER A 12 -16.66 -2.93 8.06
CA SER A 12 -15.84 -1.83 7.56
C SER A 12 -14.80 -2.19 6.50
N ARG A 13 -15.25 -2.65 5.33
CA ARG A 13 -14.45 -2.55 4.09
C ARG A 13 -15.11 -1.55 3.16
N LEU A 14 -14.37 -0.51 2.78
CA LEU A 14 -14.83 0.40 1.73
C LEU A 14 -15.07 -0.39 0.44
N PRO A 15 -16.18 -0.15 -0.27
CA PRO A 15 -16.42 -0.82 -1.53
C PRO A 15 -15.38 -0.40 -2.58
N ILE A 16 -15.08 -1.30 -3.52
CA ILE A 16 -14.02 -1.10 -4.55
C ILE A 16 -14.26 0.16 -5.39
N TRP A 17 -15.52 0.58 -5.57
CA TRP A 17 -15.91 1.78 -6.30
C TRP A 17 -15.81 3.08 -5.49
N ALA A 18 -15.53 3.02 -4.18
CA ALA A 18 -15.41 4.22 -3.34
C ALA A 18 -14.17 5.05 -3.66
N LEU A 19 -13.14 4.43 -4.23
CA LEU A 19 -11.89 5.09 -4.61
C LEU A 19 -11.77 5.19 -6.13
N SER A 20 -11.21 6.31 -6.58
CA SER A 20 -10.83 6.44 -7.98
C SER A 20 -9.64 5.52 -8.33
N PRO A 21 -9.43 5.17 -9.61
CA PRO A 21 -8.29 4.35 -10.02
C PRO A 21 -6.92 4.93 -9.64
N GLN A 22 -6.81 6.26 -9.54
CA GLN A 22 -5.58 6.92 -9.10
C GLN A 22 -5.32 6.70 -7.60
N GLU A 23 -6.37 6.69 -6.80
CA GLU A 23 -6.28 6.49 -5.35
C GLU A 23 -5.97 5.04 -5.00
N GLU A 24 -6.56 4.10 -5.73
CA GLU A 24 -6.22 2.68 -5.62
C GLU A 24 -4.73 2.44 -5.96
N LYS A 25 -4.20 3.10 -6.99
CA LYS A 25 -2.77 3.06 -7.31
C LYS A 25 -1.93 3.65 -6.17
N LYS A 26 -2.39 4.74 -5.56
CA LYS A 26 -1.71 5.37 -4.42
C LYS A 26 -1.71 4.47 -3.19
N ALA A 27 -2.83 3.82 -2.86
CA ALA A 27 -2.92 2.86 -1.77
C ALA A 27 -1.90 1.72 -1.94
N ARG A 28 -1.79 1.19 -3.15
CA ARG A 28 -0.79 0.13 -3.47
C ARG A 28 0.64 0.63 -3.38
N ALA A 29 0.91 1.88 -3.77
CA ALA A 29 2.23 2.49 -3.63
C ALA A 29 2.60 2.69 -2.16
N ASN A 30 1.69 3.22 -1.34
CA ASN A 30 1.90 3.37 0.10
C ASN A 30 2.12 2.01 0.78
N LEU A 31 1.32 1.01 0.44
CA LEU A 31 1.49 -0.35 0.96
C LEU A 31 2.85 -0.92 0.61
N LYS A 32 3.28 -0.74 -0.65
CA LYS A 32 4.62 -1.13 -1.10
C LYS A 32 5.68 -0.44 -0.24
N ASP A 33 5.62 0.87 -0.09
CA ASP A 33 6.60 1.64 0.68
C ASP A 33 6.64 1.21 2.16
N SER A 34 5.48 0.91 2.74
CA SER A 34 5.36 0.34 4.09
C SER A 34 6.03 -1.03 4.19
N ALA A 35 5.75 -1.93 3.24
CA ALA A 35 6.38 -3.25 3.18
C ALA A 35 7.92 -3.16 3.05
N TYR A 36 8.44 -2.24 2.24
CA TYR A 36 9.89 -2.03 2.12
C TYR A 36 10.51 -1.51 3.41
N LYS A 37 9.81 -0.64 4.16
CA LYS A 37 10.27 -0.16 5.46
C LYS A 37 10.34 -1.29 6.49
N SER A 38 9.33 -2.16 6.53
CA SER A 38 9.31 -3.32 7.42
C SER A 38 10.37 -4.36 7.06
N CYS A 39 10.65 -4.56 5.77
CA CYS A 39 11.63 -5.54 5.27
C CYS A 39 13.03 -4.94 5.06
N ASN A 40 13.35 -3.79 5.65
CA ASN A 40 14.59 -3.04 5.39
C ASN A 40 15.85 -3.87 5.67
N GLU A 41 15.83 -4.75 6.68
CA GLU A 41 16.96 -5.63 7.00
C GLU A 41 17.30 -6.59 5.85
N PHE A 42 16.28 -7.19 5.22
CA PHE A 42 16.47 -8.09 4.08
C PHE A 42 16.89 -7.35 2.82
N VAL A 43 16.37 -6.14 2.61
CA VAL A 43 16.77 -5.26 1.50
C VAL A 43 18.24 -4.86 1.64
N LYS A 44 18.68 -4.53 2.87
CA LYS A 44 20.08 -4.21 3.16
C LYS A 44 20.99 -5.41 2.94
N ALA A 45 20.60 -6.59 3.45
CA ALA A 45 21.36 -7.83 3.23
C ALA A 45 21.49 -8.17 1.73
N MET A 46 20.45 -7.97 0.94
CA MET A 46 20.50 -8.13 -0.51
C MET A 46 21.44 -7.10 -1.16
N ALA A 47 21.35 -5.82 -0.75
CA ALA A 47 22.20 -4.76 -1.28
C ALA A 47 23.68 -4.97 -0.96
N ASP A 48 23.99 -5.46 0.25
CA ASP A 48 25.37 -5.77 0.66
C ASP A 48 25.92 -6.98 -0.11
N CYS A 49 25.09 -8.01 -0.35
CA CYS A 49 25.45 -9.13 -1.22
C CYS A 49 25.66 -8.69 -2.68
N ALA A 50 24.80 -7.82 -3.21
CA ALA A 50 24.94 -7.28 -4.55
C ALA A 50 26.22 -6.45 -4.72
N LYS A 51 26.60 -5.67 -3.71
CA LYS A 51 27.89 -4.95 -3.70
C LYS A 51 29.09 -5.89 -3.71
N ALA A 52 29.03 -6.98 -2.94
CA ALA A 52 30.12 -7.95 -2.85
C ALA A 52 30.31 -8.77 -4.14
N HIS A 53 29.22 -9.10 -4.85
CA HIS A 53 29.25 -9.98 -6.01
C HIS A 53 29.12 -9.27 -7.36
N GLY A 54 28.85 -7.95 -7.38
CA GLY A 54 28.80 -7.13 -8.59
C GLY A 54 27.81 -7.69 -9.61
N ILE A 55 28.26 -7.99 -10.83
CA ILE A 55 27.40 -8.52 -11.92
C ILE A 55 26.89 -9.95 -11.61
N LYS A 56 27.51 -10.69 -10.67
CA LYS A 56 27.16 -12.08 -10.33
C LYS A 56 26.10 -12.20 -9.21
N VAL A 57 25.23 -11.19 -9.04
CA VAL A 57 24.14 -11.21 -8.03
C VAL A 57 23.26 -12.46 -8.19
N PHE A 58 23.00 -12.84 -9.43
CA PHE A 58 22.34 -14.10 -9.78
C PHE A 58 23.46 -15.07 -10.17
N PRO A 59 23.79 -16.15 -9.42
CA PRO A 59 23.04 -16.90 -8.40
C PRO A 59 23.57 -16.77 -6.95
N ALA A 60 24.59 -15.96 -6.70
CA ALA A 60 25.26 -15.90 -5.40
C ALA A 60 24.37 -15.34 -4.26
N CYS A 61 23.39 -14.49 -4.59
CA CYS A 61 22.53 -13.81 -3.63
C CYS A 61 21.07 -14.31 -3.63
N GLU A 62 20.81 -15.53 -4.10
CA GLU A 62 19.43 -16.07 -4.18
C GLU A 62 18.77 -16.16 -2.80
N GLN A 63 19.50 -16.62 -1.79
CA GLN A 63 18.95 -16.82 -0.45
C GLN A 63 18.46 -15.51 0.20
N GLN A 64 19.20 -14.42 -0.01
CA GLN A 64 18.87 -13.09 0.49
C GLN A 64 17.67 -12.52 -0.27
N ARG A 65 17.62 -12.73 -1.59
CA ARG A 65 16.50 -12.34 -2.45
C ARG A 65 15.22 -13.06 -2.04
N ASP A 66 15.28 -14.36 -1.79
CA ASP A 66 14.09 -15.16 -1.45
C ASP A 66 13.53 -14.74 -0.08
N LYS A 67 14.39 -14.53 0.92
CA LYS A 67 13.99 -13.96 2.21
C LYS A 67 13.36 -12.57 2.10
N MET A 68 13.92 -11.71 1.26
CA MET A 68 13.34 -10.39 0.98
C MET A 68 11.96 -10.51 0.34
N LYS A 69 11.82 -11.39 -0.66
CA LYS A 69 10.57 -11.64 -1.37
C LYS A 69 9.50 -12.19 -0.42
N ASP A 70 9.84 -13.16 0.42
CA ASP A 70 8.91 -13.76 1.38
C ASP A 70 8.40 -12.74 2.38
N CYS A 71 9.29 -11.86 2.88
CA CYS A 71 8.90 -10.75 3.74
C CYS A 71 7.90 -9.82 3.04
N ILE A 72 8.20 -9.40 1.81
CA ILE A 72 7.32 -8.46 1.06
C ILE A 72 5.96 -9.09 0.77
N ILE A 73 5.90 -10.37 0.39
CA ILE A 73 4.65 -11.08 0.09
C ILE A 73 3.75 -11.14 1.32
N ALA A 74 4.31 -11.35 2.51
CA ALA A 74 3.55 -11.36 3.76
C ALA A 74 2.81 -10.03 4.02
N PHE A 75 3.33 -8.90 3.51
CA PHE A 75 2.68 -7.59 3.63
C PHE A 75 1.64 -7.31 2.54
N GLN A 76 1.67 -8.02 1.40
CA GLN A 76 0.73 -7.87 0.28
C GLN A 76 -0.63 -8.54 0.54
N THR A 77 -1.13 -8.47 1.77
CA THR A 77 -2.45 -9.00 2.12
C THR A 77 -3.55 -7.97 1.84
N ASP A 78 -4.75 -8.45 1.50
CA ASP A 78 -5.91 -7.59 1.26
C ASP A 78 -6.25 -6.71 2.47
N LYS A 79 -5.98 -7.22 3.69
CA LYS A 79 -6.19 -6.47 4.94
C LYS A 79 -5.34 -5.21 5.01
N ASN A 80 -4.07 -5.30 4.62
CA ASN A 80 -3.19 -4.13 4.66
C ASN A 80 -3.55 -3.14 3.56
N LEU A 81 -4.04 -3.63 2.42
CA LEU A 81 -4.55 -2.78 1.35
C LEU A 81 -5.81 -2.02 1.79
N ASP A 82 -6.75 -2.69 2.46
CA ASP A 82 -7.95 -2.06 3.01
C ASP A 82 -7.61 -0.95 4.02
N ASN A 83 -6.64 -1.16 4.91
CA ASN A 83 -6.18 -0.13 5.85
C ASN A 83 -5.67 1.13 5.12
N GLU A 84 -4.88 0.96 4.05
CA GLU A 84 -4.37 2.08 3.25
C GLU A 84 -5.50 2.83 2.52
N ARG A 85 -6.54 2.11 2.08
CA ARG A 85 -7.73 2.71 1.47
C ARG A 85 -8.49 3.57 2.48
N ASP A 86 -8.68 3.07 3.69
CA ASP A 86 -9.36 3.79 4.76
C ASP A 86 -8.61 5.09 5.13
N LEU A 87 -7.27 5.04 5.21
CA LEU A 87 -6.45 6.23 5.47
C LEU A 87 -6.62 7.32 4.39
N ILE A 88 -6.73 6.93 3.12
CA ILE A 88 -6.98 7.87 2.03
C ILE A 88 -8.36 8.53 2.18
N VAL A 89 -9.38 7.76 2.52
CA VAL A 89 -10.73 8.29 2.73
C VAL A 89 -10.78 9.23 3.94
N LEU A 90 -10.16 8.87 5.06
CA LEU A 90 -10.06 9.74 6.23
C LEU A 90 -9.37 11.07 5.89
N THR A 91 -8.30 11.02 5.09
CA THR A 91 -7.59 12.23 4.63
C THR A 91 -8.49 13.11 3.76
N LYS A 92 -9.33 12.51 2.91
CA LYS A 92 -10.31 13.23 2.09
C LYS A 92 -11.39 13.90 2.93
N ILE A 93 -11.96 13.17 3.90
CA ILE A 93 -12.99 13.70 4.81
C ILE A 93 -12.45 14.93 5.52
N ALA A 94 -11.26 14.84 6.11
CA ALA A 94 -10.61 15.96 6.80
C ALA A 94 -10.39 17.18 5.87
N LYS A 95 -10.01 16.95 4.61
CA LYS A 95 -9.85 18.04 3.63
C LYS A 95 -11.18 18.70 3.28
N LEU A 96 -12.26 17.93 3.11
CA LEU A 96 -13.59 18.44 2.79
C LEU A 96 -14.18 19.23 3.96
N GLU A 97 -14.03 18.74 5.18
CA GLU A 97 -14.45 19.45 6.40
C GLU A 97 -13.78 20.81 6.53
N LYS A 98 -12.47 20.87 6.27
CA LYS A 98 -11.71 22.12 6.25
C LYS A 98 -12.27 23.12 5.22
N GLN A 99 -12.50 22.67 3.99
CA GLN A 99 -13.05 23.52 2.92
C GLN A 99 -14.46 24.02 3.23
N LEU A 100 -15.29 23.19 3.85
CA LEU A 100 -16.65 23.53 4.26
C LEU A 100 -16.61 24.63 5.34
N ASN A 101 -15.72 24.50 6.33
CA ASN A 101 -15.55 25.50 7.38
C ASN A 101 -15.04 26.83 6.84
N GLU A 102 -14.08 26.82 5.90
CA GLU A 102 -13.60 28.03 5.21
C GLU A 102 -14.71 28.71 4.41
N THR A 103 -15.55 27.94 3.72
CA THR A 103 -16.68 28.48 2.95
C THR A 103 -17.72 29.13 3.87
N LYS A 104 -18.02 28.50 5.02
CA LYS A 104 -18.92 29.08 6.04
C LYS A 104 -18.37 30.36 6.65
N ALA A 105 -17.06 30.45 6.86
CA ALA A 105 -16.42 31.64 7.40
C ALA A 105 -16.44 32.81 6.39
N ASN A 106 -16.28 32.52 5.09
CA ASN A 106 -16.33 33.53 4.03
C ASN A 106 -17.76 33.98 3.68
N ALA A 107 -18.77 33.16 3.99
CA ALA A 107 -20.18 33.46 3.74
C ALA A 107 -20.86 34.26 4.87
N LYS A 108 -20.11 34.61 5.94
CA LYS A 108 -20.55 35.39 7.08
C LYS A 108 -19.85 36.75 7.09
#